data_AF-A0A2V0S0K4-F1
#
_entry.id   AF-A0A2V0S0K4-F1
#
_cell.length_a   1.000
_cell.length_b   1.000
_cell.length_c   1.000
_cell.angle_alpha   90.00
_cell.angle_beta   90.00
_cell.angle_gamma   90.00
#
_symmetry.space_group_name_H-M   'P 1'
#
loop_
_entity.id
_entity.type
_entity.pdbx_description
1 polymer ?
#
loop_
_entity_poly.entity_id
_entity_poly.type
_entity_poly.pdbx_seq_one_letter_code
_entity_poly.pdbx_strand_id
1 'polypeptide(L)' 'MLIPIFENGKKIYQDSSGNKYQYDLTNSMDQFSYSTDLSAQMRDKSSITATRNPNGGGIYE' A
#
# COMPACT_ATOMS: atom_id res chain seq x y z
N MET A 1 -4.89 -10.63 1.91
CA MET A 1 -3.70 -11.05 1.14
C MET A 1 -3.43 -9.96 0.13
N LEU A 2 -2.17 -9.55 -0.01
CA LEU A 2 -1.76 -8.55 -1.00
C LEU A 2 -1.16 -9.25 -2.21
N ILE A 3 -1.64 -8.92 -3.39
CA ILE A 3 -1.19 -9.52 -4.65
C ILE A 3 -0.39 -8.45 -5.39
N PRO A 4 0.88 -8.71 -5.74
CA PRO A 4 1.66 -7.78 -6.53
C PRO A 4 1.10 -7.70 -7.95
N ILE A 5 0.88 -6.49 -8.43
CA ILE A 5 0.46 -6.19 -9.81
C ILE A 5 1.38 -5.12 -10.39
N PHE A 6 1.44 -5.02 -11.72
CA PHE A 6 2.23 -4.01 -12.41
C PHE A 6 1.31 -3.00 -13.07
N GLU A 7 1.44 -1.73 -12.70
CA GLU A 7 0.66 -0.62 -13.23
C GLU A 7 1.61 0.51 -13.64
N ASN A 8 1.50 0.98 -14.89
CA ASN A 8 2.39 1.99 -15.48
C ASN A 8 3.90 1.70 -15.28
N GLY A 9 4.29 0.42 -15.36
CA GLY A 9 5.67 -0.02 -15.18
C GLY A 9 6.16 -0.05 -13.73
N LYS A 10 5.29 0.21 -12.74
CA LYS A 10 5.60 0.12 -11.32
C LYS A 10 4.90 -1.07 -10.69
N LYS A 11 5.60 -1.74 -9.77
CA LYS A 11 5.00 -2.76 -8.91
C LYS A 11 4.18 -2.05 -7.84
N ILE A 12 2.90 -2.42 -7.74
CA ILE A 12 1.99 -2.04 -6.66
C ILE A 12 1.34 -3.31 -6.11
N TYR A 13 0.58 -3.18 -5.04
CA TYR A 13 -0.10 -4.31 -4.41
C TYR A 13 -1.60 -4.07 -4.38
N GLN A 14 -2.39 -5.10 -4.68
CA GLN A 14 -3.84 -5.04 -4.62
C GLN A 14 -4.39 -6.05 -3.62
N ASP A 15 -5.40 -5.65 -2.84
CA ASP A 15 -6.14 -6.55 -1.97
C ASP A 15 -7.39 -7.14 -2.64
N SER A 16 -8.07 -8.07 -1.96
CA SER A 16 -9.30 -8.71 -2.45
C SER A 16 -10.49 -7.76 -2.62
N SER A 17 -10.44 -6.58 -1.99
CA SER A 17 -11.46 -5.54 -2.11
C SER A 17 -11.17 -4.59 -3.28
N GLY A 18 -10.05 -4.79 -3.99
CA GLY A 18 -9.62 -3.99 -5.13
C GLY A 18 -8.77 -2.78 -4.74
N ASN A 19 -8.53 -2.53 -3.44
CA ASN A 19 -7.73 -1.39 -3.00
C ASN A 19 -6.27 -1.60 -3.38
N LYS A 20 -5.59 -0.52 -3.77
CA LYS A 20 -4.20 -0.53 -4.25
C LYS A 20 -3.28 0.14 -3.25
N TYR A 21 -2.08 -0.41 -3.09
CA TYR A 21 -1.07 0.01 -2.13
C TYR A 21 0.28 0.11 -2.81
N GLN A 22 1.08 1.06 -2.37
CA GLN A 22 2.46 1.21 -2.80
C GLN A 22 3.36 0.13 -2.18
N TYR A 23 3.04 -0.35 -0.97
CA TYR A 23 3.88 -1.25 -0.18
C TYR A 23 3.11 -2.43 0.39
N ASP A 24 3.77 -3.58 0.46
CA ASP A 24 3.32 -4.73 1.26
C ASP A 24 4.03 -4.72 2.62
N LEU A 25 3.31 -4.31 3.66
CA LEU A 25 3.81 -4.24 5.03
C LEU A 25 3.99 -5.61 5.68
N THR A 26 3.77 -6.73 4.98
CA THR A 26 4.26 -8.04 5.44
C THR A 26 5.71 -8.31 5.03
N ASN A 27 6.23 -7.55 4.06
CA ASN A 27 7.61 -7.64 3.59
C ASN A 27 8.50 -6.61 4.32
N SER A 28 9.59 -7.06 4.92
CA SER A 28 10.49 -6.21 5.72
C SER A 28 11.17 -5.08 4.91
N MET A 29 11.46 -5.31 3.62
CA MET A 29 12.07 -4.29 2.76
C MET A 29 11.06 -3.18 2.43
N ASP A 30 9.82 -3.56 2.15
CA ASP A 30 8.73 -2.64 1.89
C ASP A 30 8.34 -1.88 3.17
N GLN A 31 8.33 -2.53 4.34
CA GLN A 31 8.15 -1.86 5.64
C GLN A 31 9.22 -0.78 5.86
N PHE A 32 10.49 -1.11 5.61
CA PHE A 32 11.58 -0.15 5.75
C PHE A 32 11.37 1.03 4.79
N SER A 33 11.07 0.75 3.53
CA SER A 33 10.82 1.79 2.52
C SER A 33 9.64 2.69 2.92
N TYR A 34 8.52 2.09 3.37
CA TYR A 34 7.34 2.81 3.86
C TYR A 34 7.65 3.69 5.07
N SER A 35 8.50 3.22 6.00
CA SER A 35 8.89 4.00 7.18
C SER A 35 9.63 5.30 6.82
N THR A 36 10.28 5.33 5.67
CA THR A 36 10.97 6.52 5.13
C THR A 36 10.12 7.34 4.14
N ASP A 37 9.01 6.80 3.65
CA ASP A 37 8.08 7.48 2.74
C ASP A 37 6.96 8.18 3.52
N LEU A 38 7.23 9.44 3.93
CA LEU A 38 6.25 10.26 4.65
C LEU A 38 4.99 10.52 3.82
N SER A 39 5.11 10.63 2.49
CA SER A 39 3.96 10.87 1.62
C SER A 39 3.01 9.68 1.61
N ALA A 40 3.54 8.45 1.55
CA ALA A 40 2.75 7.23 1.70
C ALA A 40 2.04 7.17 3.07
N GLN A 41 2.76 7.50 4.16
CA GLN A 41 2.17 7.54 5.50
C GLN A 41 1.06 8.58 5.64
N MET A 42 1.20 9.75 5.02
CA MET A 42 0.17 10.79 5.04
C MET A 42 -1.07 10.36 4.27
N ARG A 43 -0.94 9.69 3.12
CA ARG A 43 -2.10 9.12 2.40
C ARG A 43 -2.85 8.12 3.27
N ASP A 44 -2.11 7.24 3.95
CA ASP A 44 -2.71 6.25 4.84
C ASP A 44 -3.45 6.85 6.03
N LYS A 45 -2.95 7.96 6.59
CA LYS A 45 -3.62 8.68 7.69
C LYS A 45 -4.87 9.44 7.24
N SER A 46 -4.87 9.94 6.01
CA SER A 46 -5.98 10.73 5.47
C SER A 46 -7.04 9.87 4.77
N SER A 47 -6.76 8.60 4.47
CA SER A 47 -7.69 7.74 3.76
C SER A 47 -8.92 7.42 4.60
N ILE A 48 -10.07 7.47 3.94
CA ILE A 48 -11.38 7.12 4.51
C ILE A 48 -11.84 5.72 4.09
N THR A 49 -10.98 4.96 3.40
CA THR A 49 -11.32 3.65 2.85
C THR A 49 -11.47 2.62 3.98
N ALA A 50 -12.72 2.35 4.37
CA ALA A 50 -13.05 1.44 5.47
C ALA A 50 -12.69 -0.04 5.19
N THR A 51 -12.58 -0.42 3.91
CA THR A 51 -12.22 -1.78 3.48
C THR A 51 -10.71 -1.97 3.33
N ARG A 52 -9.91 -0.99 3.76
CA ARG A 52 -8.45 -1.01 3.63
C ARG A 52 -7.85 -2.22 4.35
N ASN A 53 -6.90 -2.86 3.68
CA ASN A 53 -6.08 -3.90 4.25
C ASN A 53 -5.00 -3.29 5.17
N PRO A 54 -4.90 -3.71 6.45
CA PRO A 54 -3.90 -3.19 7.38
C PRO A 54 -2.46 -3.55 6.98
N ASN A 55 -2.29 -4.56 6.12
CA ASN A 55 -0.98 -4.96 5.61
C ASN A 55 -0.53 -4.11 4.41
N GLY A 56 -1.37 -3.23 3.88
CA GLY A 56 -1.03 -2.38 2.73
C GLY A 56 -0.59 -0.99 3.18
N GLY A 57 0.55 -0.52 2.68
CA GLY A 57 1.09 0.82 2.97
C GLY A 57 0.99 1.75 1.77
N GLY A 58 0.66 3.02 2.02
CA GLY A 58 0.57 4.06 1.00
C GLY A 58 -0.54 3.83 0.00
N ILE A 59 -1.79 3.79 0.48
CA ILE A 59 -3.00 3.58 -0.33
C ILE A 59 -3.10 4.60 -1.49
N TYR A 60 -3.52 4.10 -2.64
CA TYR A 60 -3.92 4.91 -3.81
C TYR A 60 -5.44 4.82 -3.93
N GLU A 61 -6.12 5.93 -3.64
CA GLU A 61 -7.56 6.10 -3.86
C GLU A 61 -7.88 6.42 -5.33
#